data_AF-A0A329WER0-F1
#
_entry.id   AF-A0A329WER0-F1
#
_cell.length_a   1.000
_cell.length_b   1.000
_cell.length_c   1.000
_cell.angle_alpha   90.00
_cell.angle_beta   90.00
_cell.angle_gamma   90.00
#
_symmetry.space_group_name_H-M   'P 1'
#
loop_
_entity.id
_entity.type
_entity.pdbx_description
1 polymer ?
#
loop_
_entity_poly.entity_id
_entity_poly.type
_entity_poly.pdbx_seq_one_letter_code
_entity_poly.pdbx_strand_id
1 'polypeptide(L)'
;MTKIFSFNKNHRDLSAGNHSLLKEVNGVNGVPKSLMPGFPDLDDQFNQMGITNIRLHDGFGIGDMDNYFQVDRVNDRNQIIVNVPEENKPAAKKLLTDIANIRSIFPNAAAGMRSNDISLALKEANYKMTDAYLLDIMNNQADLNPDNIQRQIMFRIGRTGDGGYEIPQDFDIYAILVATLVNRYALNYARIGLPSKITYWQVWNEPDLFFFWNNDDPKKYYELYAKIARIIKAIDPSVKVGSAGIAFIDRGQEDYLDEFLQYCRDNNVPLDFFSWHGYVETGDPQNIIDLGNVVQKSLHTYGFTNTESFCTEWNSSPIGTKNTYTKVQGIKNAAYIVSTLIYMQYIKADRAYYYRGDGLSFGLFNNQSNPKNPCAKNFCTYSAQSFYLFARMFETPYILSGHRDFSTGLTVLATENAEGNKINILAANYKVDKSLADGNAAPDYLYQQYYLDTSRTLNQLTDTWSKNKWFGGVDPTTVHVDNAVVQHEPVKPFPDNNMLRAKNRDYADSDQGVTVVINHIDYKKFKVKAFRIQEGGSLAKMTPPEVTNQINVSIANNKLTLVDKGAKPATVTLYSLELDDN
;
A
#
# COMPACT_ATOMS: atom_id res chain seq x y z
N MET A 1 23.63 -2.77 -28.77
CA MET A 1 22.39 -3.45 -29.17
C MET A 1 21.39 -3.30 -28.04
N THR A 2 20.07 -3.36 -28.29
CA THR A 2 19.06 -3.37 -27.22
C THR A 2 19.21 -4.64 -26.36
N LYS A 3 18.86 -4.57 -25.07
CA LYS A 3 18.87 -5.75 -24.19
C LYS A 3 17.73 -6.70 -24.58
N ILE A 4 18.03 -7.99 -24.76
CA ILE A 4 17.07 -9.00 -25.20
C ILE A 4 16.47 -9.74 -24.01
N PHE A 5 15.13 -9.80 -23.95
CA PHE A 5 14.37 -10.67 -23.05
C PHE A 5 13.59 -11.69 -23.88
N SER A 6 13.73 -12.97 -23.58
CA SER A 6 13.08 -14.05 -24.32
C SER A 6 12.09 -14.80 -23.44
N PHE A 7 10.89 -15.01 -23.96
CA PHE A 7 9.82 -15.79 -23.36
C PHE A 7 9.39 -16.92 -24.30
N ASN A 8 8.77 -17.94 -23.74
CA ASN A 8 8.24 -19.10 -24.46
C ASN A 8 6.73 -19.15 -24.25
N LYS A 9 5.96 -19.07 -25.34
CA LYS A 9 4.49 -19.09 -25.27
C LYS A 9 3.93 -20.46 -24.88
N ASN A 10 4.61 -21.55 -25.20
CA ASN A 10 4.14 -22.91 -24.89
C ASN A 10 4.25 -23.25 -23.39
N HIS A 11 4.90 -22.41 -22.60
CA HIS A 11 5.15 -22.68 -21.18
C HIS A 11 4.83 -21.46 -20.32
N ARG A 12 4.04 -21.68 -19.28
CA ARG A 12 3.80 -20.71 -18.22
C ARG A 12 4.87 -20.82 -17.14
N ASP A 13 5.24 -19.71 -16.50
CA ASP A 13 6.21 -19.71 -15.39
C ASP A 13 5.54 -20.15 -14.09
N LEU A 14 5.63 -21.43 -13.77
CA LEU A 14 5.07 -21.98 -12.52
C LEU A 14 5.82 -21.52 -11.26
N SER A 15 7.01 -20.94 -11.40
CA SER A 15 7.79 -20.39 -10.29
C SER A 15 7.49 -18.92 -9.99
N ALA A 16 6.62 -18.29 -10.79
CA ALA A 16 6.18 -16.91 -10.63
C ALA A 16 4.68 -16.84 -10.36
N GLY A 17 4.22 -15.70 -9.86
CA GLY A 17 2.85 -15.47 -9.47
C GLY A 17 2.40 -16.44 -8.38
N ASN A 18 1.13 -16.83 -8.42
CA ASN A 18 0.60 -18.02 -7.76
C ASN A 18 0.46 -19.12 -8.80
N HIS A 19 1.52 -19.91 -9.00
CA HIS A 19 1.59 -20.96 -10.02
C HIS A 19 1.27 -20.43 -11.44
N SER A 20 2.00 -19.41 -11.88
CA SER A 20 1.83 -18.60 -13.10
C SER A 20 0.70 -17.59 -13.10
N LEU A 21 -0.28 -17.66 -12.20
CA LEU A 21 -1.32 -16.64 -12.11
C LEU A 21 -0.75 -15.36 -11.48
N LEU A 22 -0.88 -14.22 -12.16
CA LEU A 22 -0.40 -12.93 -11.67
C LEU A 22 -1.01 -12.62 -10.30
N LYS A 23 -0.16 -12.26 -9.32
CA LYS A 23 -0.61 -11.91 -7.97
C LYS A 23 -1.09 -10.47 -7.90
N GLU A 24 -2.15 -10.25 -7.14
CA GLU A 24 -2.70 -8.94 -6.80
C GLU A 24 -1.85 -8.22 -5.75
N VAL A 25 -0.65 -7.80 -6.15
CA VAL A 25 0.31 -7.05 -5.31
C VAL A 25 0.18 -5.53 -5.49
N ASN A 26 -0.85 -5.06 -6.19
CA ASN A 26 -1.16 -3.65 -6.40
C ASN A 26 -2.12 -3.06 -5.34
N GLY A 27 -2.21 -3.67 -4.17
CA GLY A 27 -2.98 -3.09 -3.06
C GLY A 27 -2.35 -1.80 -2.55
N VAL A 28 -3.10 -1.02 -1.77
CA VAL A 28 -2.64 0.26 -1.22
C VAL A 28 -3.04 0.45 0.24
N ASN A 29 -2.23 1.21 0.98
CA ASN A 29 -2.66 1.95 2.16
C ASN A 29 -3.37 3.24 1.70
N GLY A 30 -4.18 3.83 2.58
CA GLY A 30 -5.00 4.98 2.22
C GLY A 30 -6.26 4.61 1.43
N VAL A 31 -7.21 5.53 1.36
CA VAL A 31 -8.57 5.26 0.88
C VAL A 31 -8.96 6.22 -0.26
N PRO A 32 -9.88 5.85 -1.17
CA PRO A 32 -10.31 6.72 -2.26
C PRO A 32 -11.14 7.93 -1.80
N LYS A 33 -11.39 8.07 -0.49
CA LYS A 33 -12.25 9.11 0.07
C LYS A 33 -11.44 10.15 0.80
N SER A 34 -11.87 11.41 0.66
CA SER A 34 -11.32 12.52 1.45
C SER A 34 -11.39 12.19 2.94
N LEU A 35 -10.23 12.10 3.60
CA LEU A 35 -10.17 11.87 5.04
C LEU A 35 -10.45 13.16 5.83
N MET A 36 -10.12 14.34 5.31
CA MET A 36 -10.25 15.61 6.02
C MET A 36 -10.26 16.80 5.04
N PRO A 37 -10.58 18.03 5.50
CA PRO A 37 -10.55 19.22 4.64
C PRO A 37 -9.23 19.35 3.87
N GLY A 38 -9.33 19.71 2.58
CA GLY A 38 -8.18 19.90 1.70
C GLY A 38 -7.73 18.65 0.93
N PHE A 39 -8.25 17.47 1.24
CA PHE A 39 -7.96 16.23 0.49
C PHE A 39 -9.11 15.83 -0.44
N PRO A 40 -8.81 15.28 -1.63
CA PRO A 40 -9.82 14.97 -2.65
C PRO A 40 -10.50 13.61 -2.42
N ASP A 41 -11.63 13.40 -3.09
CA ASP A 41 -12.08 12.05 -3.45
C ASP A 41 -11.38 11.59 -4.73
N LEU A 42 -11.10 10.30 -4.81
CA LEU A 42 -10.27 9.66 -5.83
C LEU A 42 -10.87 8.34 -6.33
N ASP A 43 -12.18 8.15 -6.21
CA ASP A 43 -12.89 6.92 -6.64
C ASP A 43 -12.56 6.54 -8.09
N ASP A 44 -12.66 7.49 -9.02
CA ASP A 44 -12.36 7.28 -10.44
C ASP A 44 -10.89 6.86 -10.65
N GLN A 45 -9.96 7.56 -10.00
CA GLN A 45 -8.53 7.22 -10.09
C GLN A 45 -8.23 5.84 -9.51
N PHE A 46 -8.82 5.49 -8.37
CA PHE A 46 -8.66 4.18 -7.75
C PHE A 46 -9.28 3.06 -8.61
N ASN A 47 -10.37 3.34 -9.34
CA ASN A 47 -10.99 2.39 -10.27
C ASN A 47 -10.12 2.21 -11.51
N GLN A 48 -9.62 3.29 -12.12
CA GLN A 48 -8.70 3.21 -13.25
C GLN A 48 -7.39 2.48 -12.90
N MET A 49 -6.89 2.62 -11.67
CA MET A 49 -5.71 1.87 -11.18
C MET A 49 -6.01 0.39 -10.85
N GLY A 50 -7.25 -0.08 -11.01
CA GLY A 50 -7.62 -1.48 -10.75
C GLY A 50 -7.41 -1.92 -9.30
N ILE A 51 -7.53 -1.00 -8.34
CA ILE A 51 -7.25 -1.28 -6.94
C ILE A 51 -8.41 -2.11 -6.36
N THR A 52 -8.13 -3.34 -5.94
CA THR A 52 -9.11 -4.19 -5.23
C THR A 52 -8.84 -4.20 -3.73
N ASN A 53 -7.56 -4.25 -3.34
CA ASN A 53 -7.13 -4.45 -1.96
C ASN A 53 -6.73 -3.13 -1.29
N ILE A 54 -7.39 -2.79 -0.18
CA ILE A 54 -7.11 -1.60 0.62
C ILE A 54 -6.80 -2.01 2.06
N ARG A 55 -5.67 -1.56 2.59
CA ARG A 55 -5.34 -1.67 4.02
C ARG A 55 -5.79 -0.40 4.72
N LEU A 56 -6.69 -0.55 5.70
CA LEU A 56 -7.21 0.56 6.51
C LEU A 56 -6.18 0.97 7.57
N HIS A 57 -5.10 1.59 7.12
CA HIS A 57 -4.01 2.11 7.94
C HIS A 57 -3.85 3.62 7.69
N ASP A 58 -3.50 4.35 8.75
CA ASP A 58 -3.42 5.81 8.76
C ASP A 58 -4.67 6.51 8.18
N GLY A 59 -5.82 6.12 8.74
CA GLY A 59 -7.13 6.73 8.52
C GLY A 59 -7.42 7.94 9.43
N PHE A 60 -6.50 8.27 10.34
CA PHE A 60 -6.57 9.42 11.26
C PHE A 60 -7.92 9.47 11.99
N GLY A 61 -8.21 8.39 12.72
CA GLY A 61 -9.43 8.16 13.47
C GLY A 61 -10.38 7.16 12.80
N ILE A 62 -10.48 7.18 11.47
CA ILE A 62 -11.30 6.19 10.74
C ILE A 62 -10.63 4.82 10.80
N GLY A 63 -11.34 3.83 11.35
CA GLY A 63 -10.79 2.49 11.55
C GLY A 63 -9.83 2.35 12.74
N ASP A 64 -9.54 3.44 13.46
CA ASP A 64 -8.66 3.41 14.62
C ASP A 64 -9.43 3.06 15.90
N MET A 65 -8.77 2.33 16.78
CA MET A 65 -9.36 1.82 18.01
C MET A 65 -9.55 2.94 19.03
N ASP A 66 -8.46 3.56 19.45
CA ASP A 66 -8.38 4.38 20.66
C ASP A 66 -7.27 5.45 20.56
N ASN A 67 -7.30 6.29 19.52
CA ASN A 67 -6.26 7.30 19.34
C ASN A 67 -6.20 8.30 20.51
N TYR A 68 -4.97 8.78 20.75
CA TYR A 68 -4.61 9.86 21.65
C TYR A 68 -3.56 10.78 21.01
N PHE A 69 -4.02 11.61 20.07
CA PHE A 69 -3.24 12.72 19.53
C PHE A 69 -3.09 13.84 20.57
N GLN A 70 -1.93 14.48 20.55
CA GLN A 70 -1.60 15.64 21.36
C GLN A 70 -1.09 16.74 20.42
N VAL A 71 -1.63 17.95 20.56
CA VAL A 71 -1.33 19.09 19.68
C VAL A 71 0.14 19.51 19.79
N ASP A 72 0.72 19.35 20.97
CA ASP A 72 2.06 19.74 21.40
C ASP A 72 3.04 18.56 21.46
N ARG A 73 2.70 17.42 20.82
CA ARG A 73 3.59 16.26 20.73
C ARG A 73 4.92 16.68 20.11
N VAL A 74 5.99 16.61 20.90
CA VAL A 74 7.34 17.06 20.51
C VAL A 74 7.95 16.20 19.40
N ASN A 75 7.63 14.91 19.38
CA ASN A 75 8.16 13.92 18.44
C ASN A 75 7.10 13.45 17.42
N ASP A 76 6.19 14.34 16.97
CA ASP A 76 5.22 13.97 15.95
C ASP A 76 5.90 13.77 14.58
N ARG A 77 5.55 12.70 13.87
CA ARG A 77 6.14 12.37 12.55
C ARG A 77 5.65 13.34 11.46
N ASN A 78 4.71 14.23 11.79
CA ASN A 78 4.25 15.38 11.01
C ASN A 78 3.80 15.03 9.59
N GLN A 79 3.43 13.78 9.30
CA GLN A 79 3.21 13.34 7.91
C GLN A 79 2.20 14.25 7.18
N ILE A 80 1.09 14.61 7.83
CA ILE A 80 0.07 15.54 7.28
C ILE A 80 0.53 17.01 7.28
N ILE A 81 1.31 17.40 8.28
CA ILE A 81 1.63 18.79 8.59
C ILE A 81 2.77 19.34 7.72
N VAL A 82 3.65 18.49 7.21
CA VAL A 82 4.85 18.89 6.43
C VAL A 82 4.51 19.81 5.23
N ASN A 83 3.39 19.59 4.55
CA ASN A 83 3.01 20.38 3.37
C ASN A 83 2.16 21.62 3.70
N VAL A 84 1.73 21.78 4.96
CA VAL A 84 0.96 22.94 5.40
C VAL A 84 1.87 24.18 5.43
N PRO A 85 1.42 25.35 4.93
CA PRO A 85 2.15 26.61 5.10
C PRO A 85 2.52 26.86 6.57
N GLU A 86 3.71 27.40 6.83
CA GLU A 86 4.27 27.52 8.18
C GLU A 86 3.33 28.28 9.14
N GLU A 87 2.71 29.35 8.65
CA GLU A 87 1.74 30.17 9.37
C GLU A 87 0.47 29.41 9.78
N ASN A 88 0.13 28.34 9.07
CA ASN A 88 -1.08 27.54 9.29
C ASN A 88 -0.81 26.25 10.08
N LYS A 89 0.45 25.86 10.29
CA LYS A 89 0.80 24.62 11.00
C LYS A 89 0.19 24.51 12.39
N PRO A 90 0.15 25.56 13.25
CA PRO A 90 -0.49 25.45 14.57
C PRO A 90 -1.98 25.09 14.46
N ALA A 91 -2.71 25.73 13.54
CA ALA A 91 -4.11 25.44 13.30
C ALA A 91 -4.30 24.02 12.73
N ALA A 92 -3.42 23.58 11.83
CA ALA A 92 -3.46 22.23 11.26
C ALA A 92 -3.21 21.16 12.32
N LYS A 93 -2.23 21.33 13.20
CA LYS A 93 -1.96 20.41 14.31
C LYS A 93 -3.17 20.28 15.24
N LYS A 94 -3.82 21.41 15.57
CA LYS A 94 -5.04 21.42 16.38
C LYS A 94 -6.18 20.68 15.69
N LEU A 95 -6.47 21.02 14.43
CA LEU A 95 -7.56 20.41 13.67
C LEU A 95 -7.35 18.91 13.45
N LEU A 96 -6.12 18.49 13.13
CA LEU A 96 -5.77 17.08 13.00
C LEU A 96 -6.00 16.32 14.30
N THR A 97 -5.50 16.86 15.42
CA THR A 97 -5.67 16.25 16.75
C THR A 97 -7.14 16.09 17.10
N ASP A 98 -7.93 17.13 16.87
CA ASP A 98 -9.37 17.12 17.11
C ASP A 98 -10.06 16.04 16.30
N ILE A 99 -9.84 16.03 14.98
CA ILE A 99 -10.47 15.08 14.06
C ILE A 99 -10.07 13.64 14.40
N ALA A 100 -8.78 13.37 14.62
CA ALA A 100 -8.27 12.03 14.82
C ALA A 100 -8.75 11.40 16.14
N ASN A 101 -8.90 12.21 17.19
CA ASN A 101 -9.37 11.74 18.48
C ASN A 101 -10.88 11.44 18.47
N ILE A 102 -11.73 12.37 18.00
CA ILE A 102 -13.20 12.17 18.03
C ILE A 102 -13.68 11.05 17.10
N ARG A 103 -12.89 10.71 16.08
CA ARG A 103 -13.23 9.68 15.10
C ARG A 103 -12.87 8.27 15.52
N SER A 104 -12.06 8.11 16.59
CA SER A 104 -11.72 6.80 17.13
C SER A 104 -12.98 6.01 17.44
N ILE A 105 -12.98 4.71 17.13
CA ILE A 105 -14.18 3.88 17.30
C ILE A 105 -14.55 3.76 18.78
N PHE A 106 -13.57 3.69 19.67
CA PHE A 106 -13.79 3.60 21.11
C PHE A 106 -13.21 4.83 21.82
N PRO A 107 -14.01 5.89 22.01
CA PRO A 107 -13.51 7.15 22.57
C PRO A 107 -13.16 7.07 24.07
N ASN A 108 -13.57 5.99 24.75
CA ASN A 108 -13.34 5.76 26.18
C ASN A 108 -12.55 4.46 26.46
N ALA A 109 -11.94 3.86 25.43
CA ALA A 109 -11.21 2.61 25.55
C ALA A 109 -10.07 2.70 26.58
N ALA A 110 -9.24 3.75 26.50
CA ALA A 110 -8.12 3.86 27.43
C ALA A 110 -8.61 4.12 28.86
N ALA A 111 -9.71 4.85 29.04
CA ALA A 111 -10.33 5.03 30.35
C ALA A 111 -10.80 3.70 30.95
N GLY A 112 -11.53 2.91 30.17
CA GLY A 112 -11.97 1.60 30.61
C GLY A 112 -10.81 0.64 30.90
N MET A 113 -9.74 0.66 30.09
CA MET A 113 -8.53 -0.12 30.39
C MET A 113 -7.84 0.33 31.68
N ARG A 114 -7.66 1.64 31.89
CA ARG A 114 -7.09 2.23 33.12
C ARG A 114 -7.86 1.85 34.38
N SER A 115 -9.19 1.78 34.28
CA SER A 115 -10.07 1.50 35.42
C SER A 115 -10.52 0.05 35.52
N ASN A 116 -10.06 -0.84 34.62
CA ASN A 116 -10.55 -2.21 34.48
C ASN A 116 -12.10 -2.29 34.39
N ASP A 117 -12.69 -1.43 33.56
CA ASP A 117 -14.13 -1.32 33.32
C ASP A 117 -14.46 -1.46 31.83
N ILE A 118 -14.96 -2.64 31.45
CA ILE A 118 -15.38 -2.95 30.07
C ILE A 118 -16.56 -2.07 29.63
N SER A 119 -17.48 -1.75 30.55
CA SER A 119 -18.65 -0.93 30.22
C SER A 119 -18.25 0.51 29.92
N LEU A 120 -17.25 1.03 30.64
CA LEU A 120 -16.63 2.32 30.31
C LEU A 120 -15.88 2.25 28.98
N ALA A 121 -15.11 1.19 28.72
CA ALA A 121 -14.36 1.03 27.47
C ALA A 121 -15.28 1.05 26.22
N LEU A 122 -16.48 0.47 26.33
CA LEU A 122 -17.47 0.39 25.27
C LEU A 122 -18.43 1.60 25.23
N LYS A 123 -18.37 2.48 26.23
CA LYS A 123 -19.28 3.62 26.34
C LYS A 123 -19.14 4.52 25.11
N GLU A 124 -20.28 4.82 24.48
CA GLU A 124 -20.37 5.74 23.34
C GLU A 124 -19.51 5.34 22.13
N ALA A 125 -19.29 4.03 21.92
CA ALA A 125 -18.57 3.54 20.74
C ALA A 125 -19.12 4.14 19.43
N ASN A 126 -18.24 4.82 18.69
CA ASN A 126 -18.55 5.67 17.55
C ASN A 126 -18.42 4.94 16.21
N TYR A 127 -19.23 3.89 16.02
CA TYR A 127 -19.18 3.09 14.79
C TYR A 127 -19.55 3.88 13.54
N LYS A 128 -20.47 4.86 13.65
CA LYS A 128 -21.10 5.54 12.51
C LYS A 128 -20.09 6.15 11.54
N MET A 129 -19.01 6.74 12.06
CA MET A 129 -17.99 7.37 11.22
C MET A 129 -17.23 6.32 10.40
N THR A 130 -16.78 5.24 11.02
CA THR A 130 -16.08 4.15 10.32
C THR A 130 -17.02 3.38 9.39
N ASP A 131 -18.27 3.12 9.80
CA ASP A 131 -19.29 2.46 8.97
C ASP A 131 -19.51 3.23 7.67
N ALA A 132 -19.69 4.55 7.74
CA ALA A 132 -19.94 5.38 6.56
C ALA A 132 -18.80 5.31 5.54
N TYR A 133 -17.54 5.34 6.02
CA TYR A 133 -16.37 5.20 5.14
C TYR A 133 -16.29 3.79 4.53
N LEU A 134 -16.45 2.74 5.33
CA LEU A 134 -16.42 1.37 4.82
C LEU A 134 -17.53 1.13 3.78
N LEU A 135 -18.74 1.62 4.04
CA LEU A 135 -19.85 1.54 3.10
C LEU A 135 -19.55 2.26 1.79
N ASP A 136 -19.09 3.50 1.84
CA ASP A 136 -18.82 4.30 0.63
C ASP A 136 -17.67 3.69 -0.19
N ILE A 137 -16.60 3.24 0.47
CA ILE A 137 -15.46 2.59 -0.20
C ILE A 137 -15.88 1.25 -0.83
N MET A 138 -16.60 0.41 -0.09
CA MET A 138 -16.93 -0.95 -0.55
C MET A 138 -18.07 -1.00 -1.55
N ASN A 139 -19.04 -0.08 -1.47
CA ASN A 139 -20.11 0.02 -2.47
C ASN A 139 -19.60 0.53 -3.82
N ASN A 140 -18.50 1.30 -3.83
CA ASN A 140 -17.76 1.77 -5.01
C ASN A 140 -18.68 2.31 -6.14
N GLN A 141 -18.87 3.64 -6.16
CA GLN A 141 -19.86 4.33 -6.99
C GLN A 141 -19.96 3.78 -8.42
N ALA A 142 -21.13 3.22 -8.77
CA ALA A 142 -21.36 2.52 -10.03
C ALA A 142 -21.03 3.38 -11.27
N ASP A 143 -21.36 4.67 -11.24
CA ASP A 143 -21.11 5.61 -12.34
C ASP A 143 -19.61 5.80 -12.64
N LEU A 144 -18.76 5.60 -11.63
CA LEU A 144 -17.29 5.68 -11.75
C LEU A 144 -16.62 4.30 -11.79
N ASN A 145 -17.40 3.21 -11.76
CA ASN A 145 -16.92 1.83 -11.63
C ASN A 145 -17.48 0.93 -12.76
N PRO A 146 -17.17 1.23 -14.04
CA PRO A 146 -17.71 0.48 -15.17
C PRO A 146 -17.27 -0.99 -15.19
N ASP A 147 -16.14 -1.30 -14.55
CA ASP A 147 -15.57 -2.66 -14.48
C ASP A 147 -16.06 -3.45 -13.25
N ASN A 148 -17.01 -2.89 -12.48
CA ASN A 148 -17.61 -3.52 -11.29
C ASN A 148 -16.58 -4.01 -10.25
N ILE A 149 -15.51 -3.24 -10.06
CA ILE A 149 -14.43 -3.54 -9.12
C ILE A 149 -15.00 -3.61 -7.70
N GLN A 150 -14.79 -4.76 -7.06
CA GLN A 150 -15.14 -4.99 -5.66
C GLN A 150 -13.96 -4.69 -4.76
N ARG A 151 -14.16 -3.83 -3.76
CA ARG A 151 -13.11 -3.49 -2.78
C ARG A 151 -13.07 -4.49 -1.64
N GLN A 152 -11.87 -4.93 -1.31
CA GLN A 152 -11.56 -5.73 -0.13
C GLN A 152 -10.79 -4.88 0.87
N ILE A 153 -11.29 -4.83 2.10
CA ILE A 153 -10.63 -4.14 3.21
C ILE A 153 -9.85 -5.15 4.04
N MET A 154 -8.58 -4.85 4.29
CA MET A 154 -7.85 -5.35 5.45
C MET A 154 -8.01 -4.34 6.58
N PHE A 155 -8.64 -4.76 7.67
CA PHE A 155 -8.84 -3.93 8.84
C PHE A 155 -7.62 -4.06 9.75
N ARG A 156 -6.87 -2.97 9.91
CA ARG A 156 -5.74 -2.92 10.84
C ARG A 156 -6.24 -2.47 12.20
N ILE A 157 -6.14 -3.36 13.17
CA ILE A 157 -6.46 -3.11 14.57
C ILE A 157 -5.29 -2.33 15.18
N GLY A 158 -5.55 -1.16 15.75
CA GLY A 158 -4.53 -0.37 16.44
C GLY A 158 -4.81 1.12 16.38
N ARG A 159 -3.73 1.89 16.44
CA ARG A 159 -3.74 3.35 16.28
C ARG A 159 -3.00 3.74 15.00
N THR A 160 -3.36 4.90 14.46
CA THR A 160 -2.59 5.55 13.39
C THR A 160 -1.27 6.12 13.93
N GLY A 161 -0.33 6.44 13.04
CA GLY A 161 0.85 7.24 13.39
C GLY A 161 0.48 8.52 14.14
N ASP A 162 1.26 8.85 15.18
CA ASP A 162 1.02 9.95 16.14
C ASP A 162 -0.22 9.80 17.03
N GLY A 163 -1.01 8.73 16.87
CA GLY A 163 -2.18 8.38 17.69
C GLY A 163 -1.86 7.86 19.08
N GLY A 164 -0.60 7.87 19.51
CA GLY A 164 -0.15 7.38 20.82
C GLY A 164 0.66 6.09 20.71
N TYR A 165 1.83 6.10 21.35
CA TYR A 165 2.82 5.02 21.27
C TYR A 165 2.78 4.04 22.45
N GLU A 166 2.05 4.36 23.51
CA GLU A 166 1.91 3.48 24.67
C GLU A 166 1.15 2.20 24.30
N ILE A 167 1.55 1.05 24.81
CA ILE A 167 0.82 -0.20 24.57
C ILE A 167 -0.57 -0.16 25.24
N PRO A 168 -1.57 -0.91 24.75
CA PRO A 168 -2.85 -1.04 25.47
C PRO A 168 -2.62 -1.51 26.91
N GLN A 169 -3.21 -0.85 27.90
CA GLN A 169 -2.93 -1.13 29.31
C GLN A 169 -3.58 -2.42 29.82
N ASP A 170 -4.66 -2.85 29.16
CA ASP A 170 -5.36 -4.10 29.45
C ASP A 170 -5.66 -4.83 28.13
N PHE A 171 -4.94 -5.92 27.88
CA PHE A 171 -5.09 -6.69 26.65
C PHE A 171 -6.39 -7.51 26.59
N ASP A 172 -7.02 -7.82 27.73
CA ASP A 172 -8.30 -8.54 27.76
C ASP A 172 -9.44 -7.61 27.38
N ILE A 173 -9.48 -6.39 27.95
CA ILE A 173 -10.43 -5.36 27.53
C ILE A 173 -10.20 -5.01 26.05
N TYR A 174 -8.95 -4.83 25.62
CA TYR A 174 -8.65 -4.53 24.22
C TYR A 174 -9.12 -5.65 23.26
N ALA A 175 -8.94 -6.92 23.63
CA ALA A 175 -9.46 -8.06 22.86
C ALA A 175 -11.00 -8.06 22.80
N ILE A 176 -11.70 -7.64 23.86
CA ILE A 176 -13.16 -7.47 23.85
C ILE A 176 -13.57 -6.36 22.87
N LEU A 177 -12.85 -5.24 22.82
CA LEU A 177 -13.12 -4.18 21.84
C LEU A 177 -12.99 -4.71 20.40
N VAL A 178 -11.91 -5.45 20.11
CA VAL A 178 -11.72 -6.12 18.81
C VAL A 178 -12.86 -7.10 18.52
N ALA A 179 -13.31 -7.87 19.51
CA ALA A 179 -14.42 -8.80 19.35
C ALA A 179 -15.69 -8.10 18.86
N THR A 180 -15.97 -6.90 19.35
CA THR A 180 -17.13 -6.13 18.87
C THR A 180 -16.99 -5.69 17.41
N LEU A 181 -15.78 -5.34 16.97
CA LEU A 181 -15.50 -4.99 15.57
C LEU A 181 -15.64 -6.19 14.65
N VAL A 182 -15.10 -7.35 15.02
CA VAL A 182 -15.19 -8.59 14.22
C VAL A 182 -16.65 -9.03 14.14
N ASN A 183 -17.37 -8.99 15.25
CA ASN A 183 -18.81 -9.28 15.24
C ASN A 183 -19.58 -8.33 14.31
N ARG A 184 -19.22 -7.04 14.26
CA ARG A 184 -19.88 -6.03 13.43
C ARG A 184 -19.51 -6.14 11.94
N TYR A 185 -18.23 -6.15 11.62
CA TYR A 185 -17.71 -6.01 10.26
C TYR A 185 -17.41 -7.34 9.54
N ALA A 186 -17.29 -8.44 10.28
CA ALA A 186 -17.14 -9.77 9.69
C ALA A 186 -18.42 -10.61 9.80
N LEU A 187 -18.93 -10.81 11.02
CA LEU A 187 -20.06 -11.73 11.23
C LEU A 187 -21.42 -11.11 10.85
N ASN A 188 -21.65 -9.85 11.23
CA ASN A 188 -22.93 -9.15 11.02
C ASN A 188 -22.85 -8.00 9.99
N TYR A 189 -21.86 -8.03 9.09
CA TYR A 189 -21.59 -6.98 8.11
C TYR A 189 -22.84 -6.57 7.30
N ALA A 190 -23.69 -7.53 6.93
CA ALA A 190 -24.91 -7.26 6.17
C ALA A 190 -25.93 -6.41 6.96
N ARG A 191 -25.95 -6.50 8.30
CA ARG A 191 -26.87 -5.70 9.15
C ARG A 191 -26.53 -4.21 9.14
N ILE A 192 -25.29 -3.87 8.82
CA ILE A 192 -24.83 -2.49 8.69
C ILE A 192 -24.75 -2.05 7.22
N GLY A 193 -25.18 -2.90 6.29
CA GLY A 193 -25.25 -2.61 4.87
C GLY A 193 -23.96 -2.82 4.08
N LEU A 194 -22.90 -3.40 4.68
CA LEU A 194 -21.69 -3.68 3.91
C LEU A 194 -21.97 -4.74 2.83
N PRO A 195 -21.42 -4.60 1.61
CA PRO A 195 -21.68 -5.55 0.52
C PRO A 195 -20.99 -6.90 0.74
N SER A 196 -19.91 -6.95 1.53
CA SER A 196 -19.19 -8.18 1.89
C SER A 196 -18.55 -8.06 3.27
N LYS A 197 -18.19 -9.21 3.87
CA LYS A 197 -17.51 -9.25 5.17
C LYS A 197 -16.06 -8.80 5.06
N ILE A 198 -15.56 -8.13 6.09
CA ILE A 198 -14.12 -7.91 6.26
C ILE A 198 -13.47 -9.24 6.64
N THR A 199 -12.61 -9.73 5.72
CA THR A 199 -11.98 -11.06 5.84
C THR A 199 -10.60 -11.00 6.48
N TYR A 200 -9.88 -9.88 6.37
CA TYR A 200 -8.49 -9.78 6.82
C TYR A 200 -8.37 -8.81 7.99
N TRP A 201 -7.79 -9.30 9.10
CA TRP A 201 -7.61 -8.57 10.35
C TRP A 201 -6.13 -8.55 10.73
N GLN A 202 -5.50 -7.40 10.60
CA GLN A 202 -4.09 -7.22 10.98
C GLN A 202 -4.02 -6.71 12.42
N VAL A 203 -3.18 -7.34 13.25
CA VAL A 203 -3.02 -6.96 14.65
C VAL A 203 -1.82 -6.05 14.82
N TRP A 204 -2.08 -4.77 15.05
CA TRP A 204 -1.11 -3.70 15.27
C TRP A 204 -0.28 -3.31 14.04
N ASN A 205 0.60 -2.32 14.22
CA ASN A 205 1.56 -1.84 13.24
C ASN A 205 2.93 -1.62 13.89
N GLU A 206 4.00 -2.18 13.31
CA GLU A 206 5.39 -1.91 13.68
C GLU A 206 5.68 -1.91 15.21
N PRO A 207 5.41 -3.01 15.94
CA PRO A 207 5.76 -3.11 17.35
C PRO A 207 7.28 -3.06 17.58
N ASP A 208 8.07 -3.26 16.53
CA ASP A 208 9.51 -3.07 16.47
C ASP A 208 9.95 -1.60 16.37
N LEU A 209 9.01 -0.65 16.45
CA LEU A 209 9.26 0.78 16.46
C LEU A 209 8.64 1.46 17.69
N PHE A 210 9.49 2.09 18.50
CA PHE A 210 9.12 2.66 19.81
C PHE A 210 7.99 3.70 19.76
N PHE A 211 7.82 4.40 18.64
CA PHE A 211 6.76 5.41 18.45
C PHE A 211 5.41 4.81 17.99
N PHE A 212 5.34 3.50 17.79
CA PHE A 212 4.10 2.73 17.67
C PHE A 212 3.89 1.78 18.86
N TRP A 213 4.97 1.41 19.55
CA TRP A 213 4.96 0.46 20.65
C TRP A 213 6.08 0.78 21.64
N ASN A 214 5.75 1.55 22.66
CA ASN A 214 6.70 2.02 23.66
C ASN A 214 6.93 0.97 24.75
N ASN A 215 7.46 -0.18 24.36
CA ASN A 215 7.83 -1.26 25.26
C ASN A 215 8.97 -2.07 24.62
N ASP A 216 10.01 -2.37 25.39
CA ASP A 216 11.22 -3.06 24.93
C ASP A 216 11.15 -4.58 25.10
N ASP A 217 10.03 -5.12 25.60
CA ASP A 217 9.76 -6.57 25.67
C ASP A 217 8.84 -7.00 24.50
N PRO A 218 9.40 -7.65 23.45
CA PRO A 218 8.63 -8.18 22.33
C PRO A 218 7.51 -9.15 22.75
N LYS A 219 7.64 -9.82 23.90
CA LYS A 219 6.64 -10.78 24.38
C LYS A 219 5.32 -10.11 24.72
N LYS A 220 5.32 -8.81 25.05
CA LYS A 220 4.08 -8.04 25.22
C LYS A 220 3.27 -7.99 23.93
N TYR A 221 3.92 -7.90 22.77
CA TYR A 221 3.24 -7.99 21.50
C TYR A 221 2.68 -9.40 21.27
N TYR A 222 3.43 -10.44 21.63
CA TYR A 222 2.98 -11.83 21.47
C TYR A 222 1.72 -12.12 22.31
N GLU A 223 1.70 -11.62 23.56
CA GLU A 223 0.56 -11.73 24.47
C GLU A 223 -0.70 -11.06 23.89
N LEU A 224 -0.56 -9.81 23.39
CA LEU A 224 -1.65 -9.08 22.74
C LEU A 224 -2.14 -9.83 21.50
N TYR A 225 -1.21 -10.24 20.63
CA TYR A 225 -1.51 -10.98 19.41
C TYR A 225 -2.30 -12.25 19.70
N ALA A 226 -1.84 -13.06 20.65
CA ALA A 226 -2.48 -14.34 20.98
C ALA A 226 -3.90 -14.19 21.50
N LYS A 227 -4.16 -13.19 22.35
CA LYS A 227 -5.51 -12.88 22.85
C LYS A 227 -6.43 -12.48 21.70
N ILE A 228 -5.97 -11.57 20.84
CA ILE A 228 -6.74 -11.07 19.70
C ILE A 228 -6.99 -12.17 18.66
N ALA A 229 -5.97 -12.93 18.27
CA ALA A 229 -6.10 -13.98 17.27
C ALA A 229 -7.09 -15.07 17.71
N ARG A 230 -7.03 -15.49 18.98
CA ARG A 230 -7.98 -16.46 19.53
C ARG A 230 -9.41 -15.94 19.55
N ILE A 231 -9.64 -14.69 19.95
CA ILE A 231 -11.00 -14.14 20.00
C ILE A 231 -11.59 -13.90 18.61
N ILE A 232 -10.78 -13.47 17.63
CA ILE A 232 -11.19 -13.36 16.23
C ILE A 232 -11.67 -14.73 15.72
N LYS A 233 -10.86 -15.78 15.92
CA LYS A 233 -11.20 -17.14 15.48
C LYS A 233 -12.39 -17.73 16.22
N ALA A 234 -12.63 -17.35 17.47
CA ALA A 234 -13.79 -17.78 18.24
C ALA A 234 -15.11 -17.18 17.70
N ILE A 235 -15.08 -15.96 17.15
CA ILE A 235 -16.26 -15.28 16.62
C ILE A 235 -16.56 -15.73 15.19
N ASP A 236 -15.56 -15.74 14.33
CA ASP A 236 -15.70 -16.17 12.94
C ASP A 236 -14.43 -16.90 12.49
N PRO A 237 -14.39 -18.25 12.53
CA PRO A 237 -13.20 -19.01 12.12
C PRO A 237 -12.86 -18.86 10.63
N SER A 238 -13.78 -18.33 9.80
CA SER A 238 -13.58 -18.13 8.37
C SER A 238 -12.76 -16.88 8.04
N VAL A 239 -12.63 -15.92 8.96
CA VAL A 239 -11.76 -14.75 8.74
C VAL A 239 -10.30 -15.08 9.02
N LYS A 240 -9.41 -14.27 8.46
CA LYS A 240 -7.97 -14.40 8.56
C LYS A 240 -7.40 -13.35 9.51
N VAL A 241 -6.58 -13.79 10.45
CA VAL A 241 -5.82 -12.94 11.38
C VAL A 241 -4.33 -13.04 11.09
N GLY A 242 -3.64 -11.90 11.16
CA GLY A 242 -2.20 -11.86 10.93
C GLY A 242 -1.46 -10.86 11.80
N SER A 243 -0.14 -11.02 11.80
CA SER A 243 0.78 -10.24 12.62
C SER A 243 0.77 -8.75 12.24
N ALA A 244 1.48 -7.94 13.03
CA ALA A 244 1.77 -6.56 12.70
C ALA A 244 2.66 -6.51 11.46
N GLY A 245 2.63 -5.38 10.76
CA GLY A 245 3.65 -5.09 9.75
C GLY A 245 4.98 -4.82 10.44
N ILE A 246 5.91 -5.78 10.38
CA ILE A 246 7.25 -5.64 10.97
C ILE A 246 8.11 -4.75 10.06
N ALA A 247 8.65 -3.68 10.62
CA ALA A 247 9.42 -2.66 9.89
C ALA A 247 10.81 -3.15 9.48
N PHE A 248 11.46 -3.94 10.33
CA PHE A 248 12.90 -4.18 10.27
C PHE A 248 13.30 -5.64 10.00
N ILE A 249 12.62 -6.28 9.04
CA ILE A 249 12.98 -7.62 8.54
C ILE A 249 14.46 -7.72 8.11
N ASP A 250 15.07 -6.63 7.68
CA ASP A 250 16.47 -6.54 7.23
C ASP A 250 17.50 -6.26 8.33
N ARG A 251 17.09 -6.07 9.59
CA ARG A 251 18.00 -5.64 10.68
C ARG A 251 18.32 -6.73 11.69
N GLY A 252 18.01 -7.99 11.37
CA GLY A 252 18.33 -9.14 12.24
C GLY A 252 17.52 -9.16 13.53
N GLN A 253 16.29 -8.63 13.51
CA GLN A 253 15.38 -8.72 14.63
C GLN A 253 14.72 -10.10 14.67
N GLU A 254 15.44 -11.09 15.20
CA GLU A 254 14.93 -12.45 15.42
C GLU A 254 13.65 -12.43 16.28
N ASP A 255 13.54 -11.50 17.22
CA ASP A 255 12.43 -11.39 18.16
C ASP A 255 11.06 -11.20 17.46
N TYR A 256 10.94 -10.32 16.48
CA TYR A 256 9.65 -10.03 15.83
C TYR A 256 9.33 -10.90 14.61
N LEU A 257 10.25 -11.79 14.23
CA LEU A 257 10.04 -12.78 13.17
C LEU A 257 10.16 -14.20 13.70
N ASP A 258 11.36 -14.65 14.02
CA ASP A 258 11.65 -16.03 14.37
C ASP A 258 11.08 -16.41 15.75
N GLU A 259 11.33 -15.61 16.79
CA GLU A 259 10.79 -15.89 18.13
C GLU A 259 9.27 -15.74 18.18
N PHE A 260 8.70 -14.78 17.43
CA PHE A 260 7.24 -14.66 17.29
C PHE A 260 6.61 -15.89 16.63
N LEU A 261 7.19 -16.38 15.53
CA LEU A 261 6.73 -17.61 14.87
C LEU A 261 6.88 -18.82 15.79
N GLN A 262 8.00 -18.93 16.50
CA GLN A 262 8.20 -19.95 17.53
C GLN A 262 7.10 -19.88 18.60
N TYR A 263 6.83 -18.70 19.16
CA TYR A 263 5.80 -18.51 20.16
C TYR A 263 4.43 -18.96 19.65
N CYS A 264 4.06 -18.57 18.42
CA CYS A 264 2.79 -18.96 17.83
C CYS A 264 2.67 -20.48 17.68
N ARG A 265 3.73 -21.15 17.21
CA ARG A 265 3.78 -22.61 17.08
C ARG A 265 3.64 -23.29 18.44
N ASP A 266 4.50 -22.90 19.40
CA ASP A 266 4.60 -23.57 20.70
C ASP A 266 3.33 -23.36 21.56
N ASN A 267 2.58 -22.28 21.31
CA ASN A 267 1.34 -21.93 22.03
C ASN A 267 0.05 -22.13 21.21
N ASN A 268 0.13 -22.77 20.04
CA ASN A 268 -0.99 -23.00 19.11
C ASN A 268 -1.81 -21.72 18.84
N VAL A 269 -1.12 -20.60 18.59
CA VAL A 269 -1.77 -19.33 18.26
C VAL A 269 -2.10 -19.33 16.75
N PRO A 270 -3.35 -19.01 16.36
CA PRO A 270 -3.71 -18.90 14.94
C PRO A 270 -2.89 -17.81 14.24
N LEU A 271 -2.30 -18.13 13.09
CA LEU A 271 -1.57 -17.20 12.23
C LEU A 271 -1.88 -17.51 10.75
N ASP A 272 -2.86 -16.81 10.18
CA ASP A 272 -3.28 -17.02 8.79
C ASP A 272 -2.37 -16.28 7.80
N PHE A 273 -1.84 -15.11 8.20
CA PHE A 273 -0.85 -14.37 7.42
C PHE A 273 0.19 -13.68 8.31
N PHE A 274 1.42 -13.59 7.83
CA PHE A 274 2.49 -12.80 8.45
C PHE A 274 2.70 -11.52 7.64
N SER A 275 2.77 -10.39 8.33
CA SER A 275 2.92 -9.06 7.72
C SER A 275 4.31 -8.47 7.92
N TRP A 276 4.81 -7.77 6.90
CA TRP A 276 6.13 -7.14 6.90
C TRP A 276 6.15 -5.91 6.01
N HIS A 277 7.11 -5.00 6.22
CA HIS A 277 7.27 -3.79 5.42
C HIS A 277 8.50 -3.87 4.50
N GLY A 278 8.36 -3.30 3.30
CA GLY A 278 9.28 -3.44 2.17
C GLY A 278 9.93 -2.14 1.74
N TYR A 279 10.27 -1.24 2.67
CA TYR A 279 11.01 -0.02 2.35
C TYR A 279 12.49 -0.32 2.15
N VAL A 280 13.04 -0.04 0.96
CA VAL A 280 14.44 -0.37 0.63
C VAL A 280 15.34 0.87 0.59
N GLU A 281 16.05 1.12 1.68
CA GLU A 281 16.93 2.31 1.85
C GLU A 281 18.09 2.38 0.84
N THR A 282 18.39 1.27 0.18
CA THR A 282 19.39 1.19 -0.90
C THR A 282 18.95 1.91 -2.17
N GLY A 283 17.64 2.21 -2.32
CA GLY A 283 17.04 2.66 -3.57
C GLY A 283 16.96 1.55 -4.62
N ASP A 284 17.25 0.29 -4.26
CA ASP A 284 17.21 -0.84 -5.19
C ASP A 284 15.91 -1.65 -5.01
N PRO A 285 14.95 -1.58 -5.95
CA PRO A 285 13.68 -2.31 -5.84
C PRO A 285 13.87 -3.82 -5.77
N GLN A 286 15.00 -4.37 -6.23
CA GLN A 286 15.27 -5.81 -6.16
C GLN A 286 15.49 -6.28 -4.71
N ASN A 287 15.84 -5.40 -3.78
CA ASN A 287 15.98 -5.80 -2.37
C ASN A 287 14.64 -6.26 -1.74
N ILE A 288 13.48 -5.99 -2.37
CA ILE A 288 12.22 -6.60 -1.96
C ILE A 288 12.28 -8.14 -2.02
N ILE A 289 13.09 -8.70 -2.93
CA ILE A 289 13.31 -10.15 -3.03
C ILE A 289 14.06 -10.67 -1.81
N ASP A 290 15.08 -9.94 -1.36
CA ASP A 290 15.87 -10.31 -0.19
C ASP A 290 14.97 -10.36 1.06
N LEU A 291 14.15 -9.34 1.26
CA LEU A 291 13.18 -9.26 2.36
C LEU A 291 12.17 -10.42 2.32
N GLY A 292 11.52 -10.63 1.17
CA GLY A 292 10.55 -11.71 1.02
C GLY A 292 11.14 -13.10 1.24
N ASN A 293 12.40 -13.32 0.82
CA ASN A 293 13.10 -14.58 1.03
C ASN A 293 13.42 -14.83 2.52
N VAL A 294 13.76 -13.79 3.28
CA VAL A 294 13.95 -13.90 4.74
C VAL A 294 12.65 -14.32 5.41
N VAL A 295 11.53 -13.67 5.09
CA VAL A 295 10.21 -14.01 5.64
C VAL A 295 9.81 -15.44 5.25
N GLN A 296 9.95 -15.81 3.97
CA GLN A 296 9.60 -17.14 3.48
C GLN A 296 10.42 -18.25 4.16
N LYS A 297 11.74 -18.03 4.32
CA LYS A 297 12.63 -18.97 5.01
C LYS A 297 12.19 -19.19 6.46
N SER A 298 11.83 -18.12 7.15
CA SER A 298 11.41 -18.16 8.55
C SER A 298 10.07 -18.88 8.71
N LEU A 299 9.07 -18.54 7.89
CA LEU A 299 7.79 -19.25 7.84
C LEU A 299 7.98 -20.75 7.63
N HIS A 300 8.84 -21.16 6.70
CA HIS A 300 9.16 -22.57 6.48
C HIS A 300 9.84 -23.23 7.69
N THR A 301 10.83 -22.55 8.29
CA THR A 301 11.59 -23.05 9.44
C THR A 301 10.70 -23.36 10.64
N TYR A 302 9.68 -22.53 10.88
CA TYR A 302 8.75 -22.69 12.00
C TYR A 302 7.45 -23.45 11.65
N GLY A 303 7.34 -24.01 10.44
CA GLY A 303 6.21 -24.87 10.05
C GLY A 303 4.96 -24.15 9.51
N PHE A 304 5.06 -22.85 9.22
CA PHE A 304 3.97 -22.01 8.69
C PHE A 304 3.95 -21.98 7.16
N THR A 305 4.09 -23.15 6.51
CA THR A 305 4.21 -23.24 5.04
C THR A 305 2.94 -22.79 4.29
N ASN A 306 1.77 -22.87 4.94
CA ASN A 306 0.48 -22.46 4.39
C ASN A 306 0.09 -21.02 4.76
N THR A 307 0.81 -20.38 5.68
CA THR A 307 0.56 -18.99 6.08
C THR A 307 0.87 -18.06 4.92
N GLU A 308 -0.01 -17.09 4.68
CA GLU A 308 0.21 -16.06 3.65
C GLU A 308 1.29 -15.07 4.11
N SER A 309 2.01 -14.46 3.17
CA SER A 309 3.00 -13.42 3.46
C SER A 309 2.59 -12.10 2.82
N PHE A 310 2.33 -11.08 3.65
CA PHE A 310 1.81 -9.79 3.21
C PHE A 310 2.84 -8.68 3.40
N CYS A 311 3.23 -8.03 2.31
CA CYS A 311 4.00 -6.80 2.37
C CYS A 311 3.04 -5.62 2.63
N THR A 312 2.77 -5.30 3.89
CA THR A 312 1.67 -4.38 4.27
C THR A 312 2.01 -2.90 4.12
N GLU A 313 3.28 -2.58 3.90
CA GLU A 313 3.73 -1.26 3.44
C GLU A 313 4.96 -1.41 2.58
N TRP A 314 4.99 -0.69 1.46
CA TRP A 314 6.21 -0.49 0.69
C TRP A 314 6.13 0.81 -0.11
N ASN A 315 7.27 1.46 -0.26
CA ASN A 315 7.53 2.60 -1.15
C ASN A 315 9.06 2.70 -1.32
N SER A 316 9.55 3.63 -2.12
CA SER A 316 10.99 3.93 -2.21
C SER A 316 11.56 4.57 -0.95
N SER A 317 10.75 5.19 -0.09
CA SER A 317 11.19 5.76 1.18
C SER A 317 10.08 5.77 2.23
N PRO A 318 10.40 5.51 3.51
CA PRO A 318 9.50 5.74 4.64
C PRO A 318 9.67 7.14 5.26
N ILE A 319 10.56 7.99 4.73
CA ILE A 319 10.96 9.25 5.38
C ILE A 319 10.15 10.44 4.86
N GLY A 320 9.33 11.03 5.74
CA GLY A 320 8.36 12.07 5.38
C GLY A 320 8.96 13.46 5.26
N THR A 321 9.30 13.89 4.04
CA THR A 321 9.77 15.24 3.74
C THR A 321 9.12 15.78 2.47
N LYS A 322 9.14 17.11 2.27
CA LYS A 322 8.69 17.75 1.00
C LYS A 322 9.42 17.16 -0.22
N ASN A 323 10.70 16.83 -0.04
CA ASN A 323 11.52 16.21 -1.08
C ASN A 323 11.00 14.80 -1.41
N THR A 324 10.80 13.96 -0.39
CA THR A 324 10.29 12.60 -0.59
C THR A 324 8.92 12.59 -1.25
N TYR A 325 7.99 13.42 -0.80
CA TYR A 325 6.62 13.44 -1.34
C TYR A 325 6.57 13.77 -2.82
N THR A 326 7.47 14.65 -3.28
CA THR A 326 7.61 14.90 -4.72
C THR A 326 8.22 13.70 -5.43
N LYS A 327 9.31 13.14 -4.90
CA LYS A 327 10.05 12.03 -5.53
C LYS A 327 9.18 10.80 -5.72
N VAL A 328 8.36 10.44 -4.72
CA VAL A 328 7.47 9.25 -4.79
C VAL A 328 6.31 9.41 -5.79
N GLN A 329 6.10 10.61 -6.35
CA GLN A 329 5.11 10.88 -7.39
C GLN A 329 5.76 11.01 -8.78
N GLY A 330 7.08 11.19 -8.81
CA GLY A 330 7.87 11.43 -10.00
C GLY A 330 8.10 10.20 -10.87
N ILE A 331 8.77 10.44 -12.00
CA ILE A 331 8.96 9.42 -13.03
C ILE A 331 9.89 8.28 -12.63
N LYS A 332 10.98 8.59 -11.89
CA LYS A 332 11.90 7.57 -11.39
C LYS A 332 11.16 6.58 -10.50
N ASN A 333 10.23 7.07 -9.67
CA ASN A 333 9.43 6.23 -8.80
C ASN A 333 8.41 5.37 -9.57
N ALA A 334 7.88 5.86 -10.70
CA ALA A 334 7.03 5.03 -11.56
C ALA A 334 7.75 3.77 -12.07
N ALA A 335 9.02 3.91 -12.49
CA ALA A 335 9.84 2.76 -12.89
C ALA A 335 10.24 1.87 -11.70
N TYR A 336 10.50 2.46 -10.54
CA TYR A 336 10.74 1.73 -9.29
C TYR A 336 9.52 0.89 -8.88
N ILE A 337 8.31 1.47 -8.92
CA ILE A 337 7.03 0.80 -8.59
C ILE A 337 6.84 -0.42 -9.47
N VAL A 338 6.88 -0.27 -10.80
CA VAL A 338 6.67 -1.39 -11.71
C VAL A 338 7.75 -2.47 -11.54
N SER A 339 9.02 -2.08 -11.35
CA SER A 339 10.08 -3.06 -11.09
C SER A 339 9.79 -3.86 -9.82
N THR A 340 9.38 -3.19 -8.73
CA THR A 340 9.02 -3.82 -7.46
C THR A 340 7.83 -4.76 -7.60
N LEU A 341 6.76 -4.33 -8.29
CA LEU A 341 5.57 -5.15 -8.55
C LEU A 341 5.91 -6.41 -9.36
N ILE A 342 6.83 -6.32 -10.33
CA ILE A 342 7.33 -7.47 -11.08
C ILE A 342 8.19 -8.38 -10.19
N TYR A 343 9.10 -7.84 -9.39
CA TYR A 343 9.90 -8.64 -8.45
C TYR A 343 9.04 -9.39 -7.44
N MET A 344 7.98 -8.76 -6.95
CA MET A 344 7.01 -9.40 -6.06
C MET A 344 6.35 -10.62 -6.70
N GLN A 345 6.30 -10.75 -8.03
CA GLN A 345 5.79 -11.96 -8.68
C GLN A 345 6.69 -13.18 -8.45
N TYR A 346 7.97 -13.01 -8.08
CA TYR A 346 8.94 -14.11 -7.99
C TYR A 346 9.29 -14.51 -6.54
N ILE A 347 8.56 -14.01 -5.55
CA ILE A 347 8.74 -14.30 -4.14
C ILE A 347 7.41 -14.65 -3.47
N LYS A 348 7.43 -15.22 -2.26
CA LYS A 348 6.24 -15.38 -1.44
C LYS A 348 5.83 -14.03 -0.83
N ALA A 349 5.22 -13.19 -1.65
CA ALA A 349 4.44 -12.00 -1.26
C ALA A 349 3.04 -12.20 -1.84
N ASP A 350 2.14 -12.77 -1.04
CA ASP A 350 0.80 -13.18 -1.46
C ASP A 350 -0.11 -11.97 -1.69
N ARG A 351 0.10 -10.89 -0.93
CA ARG A 351 -0.48 -9.55 -1.14
C ARG A 351 0.55 -8.48 -0.81
N ALA A 352 0.40 -7.30 -1.40
CA ALA A 352 1.21 -6.15 -1.06
C ALA A 352 0.39 -4.85 -1.07
N TYR A 353 0.80 -3.89 -0.24
CA TYR A 353 0.09 -2.63 -0.01
C TYR A 353 1.08 -1.47 -0.10
N TYR A 354 1.01 -0.70 -1.18
CA TYR A 354 1.84 0.48 -1.37
C TYR A 354 1.45 1.59 -0.39
N TYR A 355 2.42 2.24 0.25
CA TYR A 355 2.19 3.37 1.15
C TYR A 355 2.50 4.69 0.42
N ARG A 356 1.52 5.44 -0.09
CA ARG A 356 0.06 5.21 -0.01
C ARG A 356 -0.66 5.61 -1.30
N GLY A 357 -1.88 5.11 -1.50
CA GLY A 357 -2.62 5.22 -2.76
C GLY A 357 -3.39 6.51 -2.99
N ASP A 358 -3.59 7.32 -1.96
CA ASP A 358 -4.47 8.50 -1.99
C ASP A 358 -3.71 9.83 -2.20
N GLY A 359 -4.34 10.96 -1.83
CA GLY A 359 -3.77 12.31 -1.96
C GLY A 359 -3.04 12.83 -0.71
N LEU A 360 -2.84 11.99 0.31
CA LEU A 360 -2.09 12.39 1.50
C LEU A 360 -0.58 12.43 1.22
N SER A 361 0.21 12.84 2.22
CA SER A 361 1.67 12.74 2.15
C SER A 361 2.12 11.31 1.84
N PHE A 362 3.11 11.14 0.97
CA PHE A 362 3.48 9.88 0.28
C PHE A 362 2.48 9.34 -0.75
N GLY A 363 1.33 9.98 -0.89
CA GLY A 363 0.25 9.59 -1.77
C GLY A 363 0.64 9.59 -3.25
N LEU A 364 -0.06 8.78 -4.04
CA LEU A 364 0.06 8.74 -5.48
C LEU A 364 -0.45 10.02 -6.16
N PHE A 365 -1.20 10.88 -5.46
CA PHE A 365 -1.83 12.07 -6.04
C PHE A 365 -1.39 13.37 -5.35
N ASN A 366 -1.34 14.46 -6.12
CA ASN A 366 -0.97 15.79 -5.65
C ASN A 366 -1.86 16.88 -6.27
N ASN A 367 -1.70 18.11 -5.80
CA ASN A 367 -2.52 19.26 -6.20
C ASN A 367 -1.85 20.11 -7.30
N GLN A 368 -0.96 19.53 -8.10
CA GLN A 368 -0.21 20.23 -9.13
C GLN A 368 -1.13 20.67 -10.28
N SER A 369 -1.04 21.95 -10.67
CA SER A 369 -1.72 22.44 -11.88
C SER A 369 -1.11 21.84 -13.15
N ASN A 370 -1.96 21.60 -14.16
CA ASN A 370 -1.53 21.06 -15.43
C ASN A 370 -0.68 22.09 -16.19
N PRO A 371 0.58 21.77 -16.56
CA PRO A 371 1.45 22.72 -17.25
C PRO A 371 0.91 23.24 -18.60
N LYS A 372 0.07 22.44 -19.27
CA LYS A 372 -0.54 22.79 -20.57
C LYS A 372 -1.89 23.49 -20.44
N ASN A 373 -2.54 23.39 -19.29
CA ASN A 373 -3.78 24.07 -18.97
C ASN A 373 -3.78 24.46 -17.48
N PRO A 374 -3.16 25.61 -17.12
CA PRO A 374 -3.01 26.00 -15.72
C PRO A 374 -4.33 26.17 -14.94
N CYS A 375 -5.46 26.33 -15.65
CA CYS A 375 -6.80 26.39 -15.06
C CYS A 375 -7.33 25.02 -14.61
N ALA A 376 -6.66 23.92 -14.95
CA ALA A 376 -6.99 22.57 -14.54
C ALA A 376 -5.85 21.96 -13.70
N LYS A 377 -6.19 21.03 -12.81
CA LYS A 377 -5.21 20.21 -12.10
C LYS A 377 -4.77 19.03 -12.96
N ASN A 378 -3.57 18.50 -12.70
CA ASN A 378 -3.20 17.18 -13.22
C ASN A 378 -4.21 16.15 -12.70
N PHE A 379 -4.59 15.22 -13.56
CA PHE A 379 -5.52 14.16 -13.18
C PHE A 379 -4.83 13.09 -12.32
N CYS A 380 -3.55 12.84 -12.58
CA CYS A 380 -2.74 11.81 -11.94
C CYS A 380 -1.26 12.21 -11.89
N THR A 381 -0.42 11.35 -11.31
CA THR A 381 1.05 11.46 -11.33
C THR A 381 1.65 10.33 -12.17
N TYR A 382 2.95 10.39 -12.47
CA TYR A 382 3.63 9.29 -13.15
C TYR A 382 3.56 7.99 -12.34
N SER A 383 3.64 8.08 -11.01
CA SER A 383 3.51 6.93 -10.13
C SER A 383 2.10 6.34 -10.16
N ALA A 384 1.04 7.16 -10.20
CA ALA A 384 -0.33 6.65 -10.39
C ALA A 384 -0.52 5.93 -11.74
N GLN A 385 0.06 6.48 -12.82
CA GLN A 385 0.04 5.82 -14.13
C GLN A 385 0.72 4.43 -14.11
N SER A 386 1.72 4.22 -13.24
CA SER A 386 2.40 2.93 -13.12
C SER A 386 1.49 1.83 -12.58
N PHE A 387 0.61 2.16 -11.62
CA PHE A 387 -0.43 1.25 -11.13
C PHE A 387 -1.45 0.93 -12.22
N TYR A 388 -1.88 1.94 -13.00
CA TYR A 388 -2.73 1.72 -14.15
C TYR A 388 -2.12 0.75 -15.16
N LEU A 389 -0.85 0.95 -15.56
CA LEU A 389 -0.18 0.04 -16.49
C LEU A 389 -0.05 -1.38 -15.93
N PHE A 390 0.25 -1.54 -14.64
CA PHE A 390 0.28 -2.85 -14.00
C PHE A 390 -1.10 -3.51 -13.96
N ALA A 391 -2.18 -2.75 -13.69
CA ALA A 391 -3.55 -3.28 -13.68
C ALA A 391 -3.97 -3.87 -15.03
N ARG A 392 -3.43 -3.36 -16.14
CA ARG A 392 -3.64 -3.94 -17.49
C ARG A 392 -3.14 -5.38 -17.60
N MET A 393 -2.15 -5.77 -16.81
CA MET A 393 -1.60 -7.13 -16.84
C MET A 393 -2.61 -8.17 -16.34
N PHE A 394 -3.63 -7.79 -15.56
CA PHE A 394 -4.69 -8.70 -15.13
C PHE A 394 -5.61 -9.16 -16.28
N GLU A 395 -5.61 -8.49 -17.43
CA GLU A 395 -6.34 -8.96 -18.61
C GLU A 395 -5.74 -10.22 -19.24
N THR A 396 -4.46 -10.43 -18.99
CA THR A 396 -3.67 -11.55 -19.51
C THR A 396 -2.97 -12.18 -18.31
N PRO A 397 -3.65 -12.83 -17.36
CA PRO A 397 -3.09 -13.03 -16.03
C PRO A 397 -2.05 -14.17 -15.95
N TYR A 398 -1.80 -14.93 -17.02
CA TYR A 398 -0.87 -16.05 -16.97
C TYR A 398 0.54 -15.64 -17.38
N ILE A 399 1.50 -15.73 -16.46
CA ILE A 399 2.90 -15.36 -16.68
C ILE A 399 3.57 -16.37 -17.62
N LEU A 400 4.19 -15.87 -18.68
CA LEU A 400 4.95 -16.68 -19.63
C LEU A 400 6.34 -17.02 -19.06
N SER A 401 6.79 -18.25 -19.33
CA SER A 401 8.15 -18.69 -18.96
C SER A 401 9.19 -17.90 -19.74
N GLY A 402 10.18 -17.36 -19.04
CA GLY A 402 11.30 -16.63 -19.63
C GLY A 402 12.52 -16.66 -18.73
N HIS A 403 13.67 -16.26 -19.26
CA HIS A 403 14.86 -16.10 -18.43
C HIS A 403 14.69 -14.89 -17.51
N ARG A 404 14.72 -15.12 -16.19
CA ARG A 404 14.70 -14.07 -15.17
C ARG A 404 16.04 -13.33 -15.16
N ASP A 405 16.14 -12.30 -15.99
CA ASP A 405 17.32 -11.45 -16.07
C ASP A 405 17.12 -10.14 -15.31
N PHE A 406 17.83 -9.97 -14.19
CA PHE A 406 17.88 -8.72 -13.42
C PHE A 406 19.25 -8.06 -13.47
N SER A 407 20.09 -8.42 -14.45
CA SER A 407 21.46 -7.92 -14.60
C SER A 407 21.55 -6.48 -15.09
N THR A 408 20.44 -5.86 -15.47
CA THR A 408 20.38 -4.49 -16.01
C THR A 408 19.31 -3.66 -15.29
N GLY A 409 19.13 -2.39 -15.67
CA GLY A 409 18.01 -1.59 -15.18
C GLY A 409 16.64 -2.01 -15.72
N LEU A 410 16.60 -2.87 -16.76
CA LEU A 410 15.35 -3.36 -17.33
C LEU A 410 14.80 -4.53 -16.54
N THR A 411 13.53 -4.42 -16.14
CA THR A 411 12.72 -5.50 -15.58
C THR A 411 11.51 -5.70 -16.47
N VAL A 412 11.32 -6.92 -16.99
CA VAL A 412 10.29 -7.24 -17.99
C VAL A 412 9.46 -8.43 -17.53
N LEU A 413 8.14 -8.29 -17.64
CA LEU A 413 7.18 -9.37 -17.41
C LEU A 413 6.27 -9.50 -18.62
N ALA A 414 6.07 -10.72 -19.12
CA ALA A 414 5.15 -11.01 -20.20
C ALA A 414 4.08 -11.98 -19.72
N THR A 415 2.83 -11.69 -20.05
CA THR A 415 1.68 -12.48 -19.60
C THR A 415 0.66 -12.67 -20.73
N GLU A 416 -0.06 -13.78 -20.72
CA GLU A 416 -1.07 -14.15 -21.72
C GLU A 416 -2.46 -14.37 -21.09
N ASN A 417 -3.52 -14.23 -21.90
CA ASN A 417 -4.87 -14.62 -21.49
C ASN A 417 -5.09 -16.14 -21.61
N ALA A 418 -6.23 -16.62 -21.12
CA ALA A 418 -6.57 -18.04 -21.16
C ALA A 418 -6.65 -18.59 -22.59
N GLU A 419 -7.15 -17.78 -23.52
CA GLU A 419 -7.34 -18.13 -24.92
C GLU A 419 -6.02 -18.11 -25.72
N GLY A 420 -4.96 -17.52 -25.15
CA GLY A 420 -3.65 -17.42 -25.79
C GLY A 420 -3.57 -16.43 -26.96
N ASN A 421 -4.66 -15.73 -27.29
CA ASN A 421 -4.70 -14.76 -28.39
C ASN A 421 -4.39 -13.31 -27.96
N LYS A 422 -4.09 -13.07 -26.68
CA LYS A 422 -3.68 -11.76 -26.18
C LYS A 422 -2.48 -11.87 -25.25
N ILE A 423 -1.50 -10.99 -25.45
CA ILE A 423 -0.29 -10.90 -24.63
C ILE A 423 -0.10 -9.46 -24.19
N ASN A 424 0.08 -9.23 -22.89
CA ASN A 424 0.60 -7.98 -22.38
C ASN A 424 2.05 -8.17 -21.92
N ILE A 425 2.88 -7.18 -22.22
CA ILE A 425 4.27 -7.13 -21.80
C ILE A 425 4.48 -5.81 -21.09
N LEU A 426 4.99 -5.85 -19.86
CA LEU A 426 5.31 -4.66 -19.08
C LEU A 426 6.83 -4.61 -18.89
N ALA A 427 7.43 -3.51 -19.33
CA ALA A 427 8.86 -3.26 -19.19
C ALA A 427 9.09 -1.95 -18.41
N ALA A 428 9.83 -2.03 -17.31
CA ALA A 428 10.31 -0.87 -16.57
C ALA A 428 11.83 -0.79 -16.68
N ASN A 429 12.35 0.41 -16.92
CA ASN A 429 13.78 0.68 -16.95
C ASN A 429 14.15 1.61 -15.80
N TYR A 430 14.66 1.04 -14.71
CA TYR A 430 15.03 1.76 -13.51
C TYR A 430 16.54 1.64 -13.26
N LYS A 431 17.23 2.78 -13.15
CA LYS A 431 18.60 2.83 -12.64
C LYS A 431 18.53 3.03 -11.14
N VAL A 432 19.22 2.16 -10.38
CA VAL A 432 19.29 2.28 -8.92
C VAL A 432 19.77 3.67 -8.54
N ASP A 433 18.99 4.32 -7.69
CA ASP A 433 19.21 5.69 -7.27
C ASP A 433 18.92 5.82 -5.77
N LYS A 434 19.97 5.78 -4.95
CA LYS A 434 19.85 5.93 -3.49
C LYS A 434 19.21 7.27 -3.10
N SER A 435 19.37 8.31 -3.92
CA SER A 435 18.76 9.61 -3.66
C SER A 435 17.23 9.56 -3.71
N LEU A 436 16.64 8.55 -4.36
CA LEU A 436 15.19 8.34 -4.35
C LEU A 436 14.70 7.99 -2.94
N ALA A 437 15.46 7.18 -2.19
CA ALA A 437 15.12 6.72 -0.85
C ALA A 437 15.51 7.71 0.27
N ASP A 438 16.51 8.58 0.03
CA ASP A 438 17.03 9.54 1.00
C ASP A 438 16.08 10.75 1.19
N GLY A 439 15.53 10.94 2.38
CA GLY A 439 14.62 12.07 2.67
C GLY A 439 15.25 13.47 2.54
N ASN A 440 16.58 13.58 2.60
CA ASN A 440 17.30 14.85 2.50
C ASN A 440 17.65 15.22 1.06
N ALA A 441 17.77 14.24 0.18
CA ALA A 441 18.12 14.48 -1.23
C ALA A 441 16.99 15.24 -1.95
N ALA A 442 17.29 16.45 -2.40
CA ALA A 442 16.34 17.33 -3.06
C ALA A 442 16.10 16.92 -4.53
N PRO A 443 14.83 16.89 -4.99
CA PRO A 443 14.51 16.83 -6.41
C PRO A 443 14.75 18.18 -7.11
N ASP A 444 14.74 18.18 -8.45
CA ASP A 444 14.92 19.40 -9.27
C ASP A 444 13.79 20.44 -9.07
N TYR A 445 12.63 19.99 -8.63
CA TYR A 445 11.45 20.82 -8.34
C TYR A 445 10.62 20.16 -7.26
N LEU A 446 9.68 20.89 -6.64
CA LEU A 446 8.70 20.34 -5.70
C LEU A 446 7.30 20.38 -6.31
N TYR A 447 6.57 19.26 -6.27
CA TYR A 447 5.16 19.24 -6.66
C TYR A 447 4.31 19.95 -5.60
N GLN A 448 3.31 20.71 -6.04
CA GLN A 448 2.28 21.23 -5.14
C GLN A 448 1.47 20.06 -4.57
N GLN A 449 1.53 19.86 -3.26
CA GLN A 449 0.81 18.78 -2.56
C GLN A 449 -0.59 19.22 -2.12
N TYR A 450 -1.48 18.26 -1.88
CA TYR A 450 -2.62 18.51 -1.00
C TYR A 450 -2.14 18.68 0.44
N TYR A 451 -2.85 19.47 1.22
CA TYR A 451 -2.57 19.66 2.64
C TYR A 451 -3.88 19.96 3.38
N LEU A 452 -3.87 19.81 4.69
CA LEU A 452 -5.03 20.04 5.53
C LEU A 452 -5.50 21.49 5.42
N ASP A 453 -6.74 21.70 4.95
CA ASP A 453 -7.37 23.01 4.89
C ASP A 453 -7.81 23.44 6.30
N THR A 454 -7.18 24.51 6.79
CA THR A 454 -7.39 25.06 8.14
C THR A 454 -8.31 26.28 8.16
N SER A 455 -9.02 26.56 7.07
CA SER A 455 -9.98 27.68 7.00
C SER A 455 -11.14 27.54 7.99
N ARG A 456 -11.40 26.31 8.47
CA ARG A 456 -12.46 25.99 9.43
C ARG A 456 -11.91 25.13 10.56
N THR A 457 -12.30 25.47 11.78
CA THR A 457 -12.06 24.67 12.99
C THR A 457 -13.07 23.52 13.10
N LEU A 458 -12.83 22.55 14.00
CA LEU A 458 -13.76 21.46 14.26
C LEU A 458 -15.19 21.94 14.55
N ASN A 459 -15.33 22.96 15.41
CA ASN A 459 -16.63 23.53 15.80
C ASN A 459 -17.38 24.19 14.63
N GLN A 460 -16.67 24.51 13.56
CA GLN A 460 -17.27 25.05 12.34
C GLN A 460 -17.67 23.96 11.37
N LEU A 461 -17.19 22.71 11.48
CA LEU A 461 -17.49 21.57 10.60
C LEU A 461 -18.80 20.83 10.96
N THR A 462 -19.83 21.57 11.41
CA THR A 462 -21.10 21.02 11.92
C THR A 462 -22.26 21.11 10.93
N ASP A 463 -22.04 21.72 9.76
CA ASP A 463 -23.03 21.75 8.68
C ASP A 463 -23.28 20.34 8.11
N THR A 464 -24.45 20.15 7.48
CA THR A 464 -24.87 18.85 6.95
C THR A 464 -23.86 18.24 5.98
N TRP A 465 -23.23 19.06 5.13
CA TRP A 465 -22.26 18.55 4.17
C TRP A 465 -21.00 18.04 4.88
N SER A 466 -20.40 18.83 5.77
CA SER A 466 -19.20 18.42 6.51
C SER A 466 -19.46 17.19 7.38
N LYS A 467 -20.60 17.12 8.08
CA LYS A 467 -20.97 15.96 8.89
C LYS A 467 -21.06 14.69 8.06
N ASN A 468 -21.74 14.74 6.91
CA ASN A 468 -21.85 13.58 6.03
C ASN A 468 -20.51 13.21 5.40
N LYS A 469 -19.73 14.21 5.00
CA LYS A 469 -18.45 14.01 4.29
C LYS A 469 -17.38 13.34 5.15
N TRP A 470 -17.34 13.70 6.43
CA TRP A 470 -16.18 13.45 7.28
C TRP A 470 -16.54 12.79 8.62
N PHE A 471 -17.80 12.79 9.03
CA PHE A 471 -18.20 12.35 10.36
C PHE A 471 -19.40 11.39 10.33
N GLY A 472 -19.68 10.75 9.19
CA GLY A 472 -20.77 9.77 9.07
C GLY A 472 -22.14 10.32 9.49
N GLY A 473 -22.37 11.62 9.31
CA GLY A 473 -23.58 12.34 9.72
C GLY A 473 -23.64 12.71 11.22
N VAL A 474 -22.64 12.35 12.02
CA VAL A 474 -22.52 12.71 13.44
C VAL A 474 -22.05 14.16 13.57
N ASP A 475 -22.60 14.88 14.55
CA ASP A 475 -22.07 16.19 14.93
C ASP A 475 -20.77 16.01 15.72
N PRO A 476 -19.61 16.45 15.19
CA PRO A 476 -18.32 16.22 15.82
C PRO A 476 -18.18 16.87 17.20
N THR A 477 -18.99 17.89 17.51
CA THR A 477 -18.94 18.61 18.80
C THR A 477 -19.65 17.87 19.94
N THR A 478 -20.38 16.81 19.62
CA THR A 478 -21.13 16.00 20.59
C THR A 478 -20.38 14.76 21.07
N VAL A 479 -19.19 14.49 20.52
CA VAL A 479 -18.36 13.34 20.89
C VAL A 479 -17.42 13.73 22.03
N HIS A 480 -17.46 12.98 23.12
CA HIS A 480 -16.56 13.12 24.26
C HIS A 480 -15.53 12.00 24.24
N VAL A 481 -14.25 12.34 24.46
CA VAL A 481 -13.12 11.39 24.38
C VAL A 481 -12.37 11.40 25.70
N ASP A 482 -12.10 10.20 26.24
CA ASP A 482 -11.24 9.95 27.40
C ASP A 482 -10.23 8.83 27.10
N ASN A 483 -9.43 9.05 26.06
CA ASN A 483 -8.33 8.14 25.67
C ASN A 483 -6.95 8.61 26.15
N ALA A 484 -6.89 9.54 27.09
CA ALA A 484 -5.61 10.06 27.59
C ALA A 484 -4.79 8.97 28.29
N VAL A 485 -3.52 8.79 27.91
CA VAL A 485 -2.61 7.84 28.57
C VAL A 485 -1.34 8.55 28.98
N VAL A 486 -0.83 8.17 30.16
CA VAL A 486 0.47 8.63 30.66
C VAL A 486 1.51 8.25 29.62
N GLN A 487 2.17 9.24 29.03
CA GLN A 487 3.26 9.03 28.09
C GLN A 487 4.53 8.76 28.90
N HIS A 488 5.17 7.61 28.66
CA HIS A 488 6.48 7.31 29.21
C HIS A 488 7.56 7.80 28.24
N GLU A 489 8.77 8.01 28.75
CA GLU A 489 9.93 8.27 27.89
C GLU A 489 10.08 7.13 26.87
N PRO A 490 10.38 7.43 25.60
CA PRO A 490 10.60 6.42 24.59
C PRO A 490 11.67 5.41 24.98
N VAL A 491 11.36 4.12 24.83
CA VAL A 491 12.37 3.05 24.91
C VAL A 491 13.45 3.27 23.85
N LYS A 492 14.64 2.70 24.10
CA LYS A 492 15.77 2.87 23.18
C LYS A 492 15.43 2.26 21.81
N PRO A 493 15.75 2.96 20.70
CA PRO A 493 15.64 2.37 19.37
C PRO A 493 16.49 1.11 19.25
N PHE A 494 16.00 0.14 18.48
CA PHE A 494 16.79 -1.04 18.13
C PHE A 494 18.06 -0.65 17.35
N PRO A 495 19.14 -1.44 17.44
CA PRO A 495 20.38 -1.20 16.69
C PRO A 495 20.13 -1.16 15.18
N ASP A 496 20.80 -0.25 14.48
CA ASP A 496 20.73 -0.14 13.03
C ASP A 496 21.76 -1.06 12.36
N ASN A 497 21.38 -2.32 12.16
CA ASN A 497 22.18 -3.34 11.47
C ASN A 497 21.63 -3.64 10.07
N ASN A 498 21.34 -2.61 9.26
CA ASN A 498 20.80 -2.81 7.91
C ASN A 498 21.73 -3.72 7.06
N MET A 499 21.18 -4.88 6.67
CA MET A 499 21.88 -5.90 5.89
C MET A 499 21.73 -5.72 4.37
N LEU A 500 20.83 -4.87 3.89
CA LEU A 500 20.55 -4.70 2.47
C LEU A 500 21.69 -3.99 1.75
N ARG A 501 21.99 -4.45 0.53
CA ARG A 501 22.94 -3.83 -0.38
C ARG A 501 22.34 -3.82 -1.78
N ALA A 502 22.55 -2.74 -2.52
CA ALA A 502 22.18 -2.66 -3.93
C ALA A 502 22.90 -3.76 -4.73
N LYS A 503 22.20 -4.37 -5.68
CA LYS A 503 22.75 -5.41 -6.54
C LYS A 503 23.57 -4.78 -7.68
N ASN A 504 24.67 -5.42 -8.05
CA ASN A 504 25.48 -5.02 -9.20
C ASN A 504 24.71 -5.22 -10.50
N ARG A 505 24.75 -4.22 -11.40
CA ARG A 505 24.06 -4.24 -12.69
C ARG A 505 24.91 -3.60 -13.79
N ASP A 506 24.74 -4.08 -15.01
CA ASP A 506 25.21 -3.43 -16.22
C ASP A 506 24.09 -2.57 -16.82
N TYR A 507 24.29 -1.26 -16.80
CA TYR A 507 23.32 -0.32 -17.34
C TYR A 507 23.55 0.03 -18.82
N ALA A 508 24.72 -0.31 -19.39
CA ALA A 508 25.08 0.07 -20.76
C ALA A 508 24.09 -0.53 -21.77
N ASP A 509 23.66 -1.77 -21.54
CA ASP A 509 22.66 -2.46 -22.37
C ASP A 509 21.24 -1.89 -22.19
N SER A 510 20.84 -1.59 -20.94
CA SER A 510 19.51 -1.01 -20.68
C SER A 510 19.36 0.41 -21.24
N ASP A 511 20.46 1.13 -21.44
CA ASP A 511 20.44 2.46 -22.06
C ASP A 511 20.14 2.41 -23.55
N GLN A 512 20.23 1.24 -24.19
CA GLN A 512 19.94 1.09 -25.62
C GLN A 512 18.46 0.82 -25.90
N GLY A 513 17.68 0.45 -24.89
CA GLY A 513 16.27 0.04 -25.00
C GLY A 513 16.11 -1.48 -24.89
N VAL A 514 14.90 -1.96 -25.12
CA VAL A 514 14.51 -3.36 -24.91
C VAL A 514 14.16 -4.05 -26.23
N THR A 515 14.55 -5.30 -26.35
CA THR A 515 14.02 -6.24 -27.34
C THR A 515 13.33 -7.37 -26.61
N VAL A 516 12.05 -7.60 -26.91
CA VAL A 516 11.30 -8.72 -26.37
C VAL A 516 11.06 -9.74 -27.47
N VAL A 517 11.35 -10.98 -27.16
CA VAL A 517 11.20 -12.13 -28.04
C VAL A 517 10.19 -13.08 -27.42
N ILE A 518 9.11 -13.37 -28.14
CA ILE A 518 8.18 -14.44 -27.78
C ILE A 518 8.36 -15.58 -28.78
N ASN A 519 8.91 -16.70 -28.31
CA ASN A 519 9.08 -17.90 -29.12
C ASN A 519 7.79 -18.73 -29.13
N HIS A 520 7.60 -19.50 -30.19
CA HIS A 520 6.41 -20.35 -30.40
C HIS A 520 5.12 -19.54 -30.40
N ILE A 521 5.12 -18.42 -31.14
CA ILE A 521 3.97 -17.52 -31.14
C ILE A 521 2.73 -18.18 -31.75
N ASP A 522 2.92 -19.09 -32.71
CA ASP A 522 1.91 -19.84 -33.48
C ASP A 522 0.86 -19.00 -34.23
N TYR A 523 0.98 -17.67 -34.17
CA TYR A 523 0.17 -16.72 -34.93
C TYR A 523 0.94 -16.07 -36.09
N LYS A 524 0.21 -15.66 -37.13
CA LYS A 524 0.79 -14.99 -38.31
C LYS A 524 0.58 -13.49 -38.31
N LYS A 525 -0.48 -13.00 -37.65
CA LYS A 525 -0.81 -11.59 -37.58
C LYS A 525 -0.91 -11.13 -36.14
N PHE A 526 -0.69 -9.84 -35.96
CA PHE A 526 -0.78 -9.18 -34.67
C PHE A 526 -1.29 -7.75 -34.85
N LYS A 527 -1.91 -7.22 -33.80
CA LYS A 527 -2.09 -5.79 -33.57
C LYS A 527 -1.35 -5.44 -32.30
N VAL A 528 -0.59 -4.35 -32.31
CA VAL A 528 0.14 -3.87 -31.14
C VAL A 528 -0.37 -2.48 -30.77
N LYS A 529 -0.53 -2.25 -29.47
CA LYS A 529 -0.56 -0.91 -28.88
C LYS A 529 0.52 -0.80 -27.83
N ALA A 530 1.19 0.35 -27.76
CA ALA A 530 2.18 0.60 -26.73
C ALA A 530 1.90 1.91 -26.02
N PHE A 531 1.94 1.91 -24.69
CA PHE A 531 1.73 3.09 -23.85
C PHE A 531 2.94 3.29 -22.96
N ARG A 532 3.47 4.52 -22.92
CA ARG A 532 4.71 4.80 -22.18
C ARG A 532 4.58 5.95 -21.20
N ILE A 533 5.00 5.68 -19.97
CA ILE A 533 5.35 6.69 -18.98
C ILE A 533 6.77 7.17 -19.31
N GLN A 534 6.89 8.46 -19.63
CA GLN A 534 8.15 9.13 -19.95
C GLN A 534 8.08 10.60 -19.52
N GLU A 535 9.23 11.24 -19.32
CA GLU A 535 9.31 12.61 -18.83
C GLU A 535 8.61 13.56 -19.82
N GLY A 536 7.84 14.51 -19.30
CA GLY A 536 7.01 15.40 -20.13
C GLY A 536 5.78 14.75 -20.77
N GLY A 537 5.54 13.46 -20.51
CA GLY A 537 4.31 12.76 -20.87
C GLY A 537 3.07 13.39 -20.22
N SER A 538 1.92 13.29 -20.89
CA SER A 538 0.67 13.88 -20.39
C SER A 538 0.19 13.20 -19.10
N LEU A 539 -0.19 14.02 -18.11
CA LEU A 539 -0.81 13.62 -16.85
C LEU A 539 -2.31 14.00 -16.77
N ALA A 540 -2.91 14.37 -17.91
CA ALA A 540 -4.33 14.76 -18.00
C ALA A 540 -5.31 13.58 -17.90
N LYS A 541 -4.81 12.33 -17.94
CA LYS A 541 -5.57 11.09 -17.82
C LYS A 541 -4.67 9.98 -17.30
N MET A 542 -5.26 8.92 -16.74
CA MET A 542 -4.50 7.79 -16.19
C MET A 542 -3.76 6.99 -17.27
N THR A 543 -4.32 6.87 -18.48
CA THR A 543 -3.64 6.22 -19.60
C THR A 543 -2.47 7.07 -20.11
N PRO A 544 -1.22 6.57 -20.07
CA PRO A 544 -0.07 7.29 -20.62
C PRO A 544 -0.20 7.53 -22.13
N PRO A 545 0.60 8.44 -22.72
CA PRO A 545 0.65 8.63 -24.16
C PRO A 545 0.93 7.31 -24.92
N GLU A 546 0.23 7.13 -26.04
CA GLU A 546 0.48 6.02 -26.95
C GLU A 546 1.76 6.29 -27.76
N VAL A 547 2.62 5.28 -27.85
CA VAL A 547 3.92 5.30 -28.54
C VAL A 547 4.06 4.14 -29.54
N THR A 548 2.96 3.54 -29.98
CA THR A 548 2.91 2.40 -30.91
C THR A 548 3.78 2.61 -32.15
N ASN A 549 3.79 3.83 -32.71
CA ASN A 549 4.58 4.20 -33.88
C ASN A 549 6.11 4.19 -33.65
N GLN A 550 6.57 4.06 -32.40
CA GLN A 550 7.98 3.97 -32.03
C GLN A 550 8.45 2.51 -31.87
N ILE A 551 7.53 1.55 -31.92
CA ILE A 551 7.80 0.14 -31.63
C ILE A 551 7.87 -0.63 -32.94
N ASN A 552 8.99 -1.32 -33.18
CA ASN A 552 9.11 -2.22 -34.31
C ASN A 552 8.71 -3.62 -33.87
N VAL A 553 7.64 -4.17 -34.43
CA VAL A 553 7.19 -5.54 -34.14
C VAL A 553 7.18 -6.34 -35.43
N SER A 554 7.67 -7.57 -35.39
CA SER A 554 7.64 -8.50 -36.52
C SER A 554 7.43 -9.92 -36.04
N ILE A 555 6.84 -10.76 -36.91
CA ILE A 555 6.78 -12.20 -36.74
C ILE A 555 7.59 -12.84 -37.87
N ALA A 556 8.55 -13.68 -37.52
CA ALA A 556 9.31 -14.50 -38.45
C ALA A 556 9.74 -15.80 -37.77
N ASN A 557 9.73 -16.93 -38.50
CA ASN A 557 10.17 -18.23 -37.99
C ASN A 557 9.51 -18.63 -36.65
N ASN A 558 8.19 -18.45 -36.56
CA ASN A 558 7.40 -18.72 -35.35
C ASN A 558 7.86 -17.95 -34.09
N LYS A 559 8.42 -16.76 -34.30
CA LYS A 559 8.93 -15.89 -33.25
C LYS A 559 8.44 -14.47 -33.46
N LEU A 560 7.79 -13.90 -32.45
CA LEU A 560 7.49 -12.48 -32.39
C LEU A 560 8.69 -11.75 -31.80
N THR A 561 9.15 -10.71 -32.49
CA THR A 561 10.22 -9.83 -32.01
C THR A 561 9.70 -8.41 -31.94
N LEU A 562 9.75 -7.84 -30.74
CA LEU A 562 9.42 -6.45 -30.45
C LEU A 562 10.72 -5.71 -30.12
N VAL A 563 10.98 -4.59 -30.78
CA VAL A 563 12.15 -3.74 -30.54
C VAL A 563 11.68 -2.34 -30.18
N ASP A 564 12.03 -1.92 -28.97
CA ASP A 564 11.76 -0.59 -28.45
C ASP A 564 13.05 0.09 -27.97
N LYS A 565 13.55 1.01 -28.79
CA LYS A 565 14.72 1.84 -28.44
C LYS A 565 14.39 2.98 -27.48
N GLY A 566 13.10 3.28 -27.31
CA GLY A 566 12.58 4.35 -26.45
C GLY A 566 12.37 3.92 -24.99
N ALA A 567 12.48 2.63 -24.66
CA ALA A 567 12.51 2.11 -23.29
C ALA A 567 13.83 2.47 -22.57
N LYS A 568 14.09 3.77 -22.43
CA LYS A 568 15.27 4.37 -21.78
C LYS A 568 15.10 4.42 -20.25
N PRO A 569 16.15 4.74 -19.48
CA PRO A 569 16.04 4.88 -18.02
C PRO A 569 14.91 5.82 -17.60
N ALA A 570 14.26 5.50 -16.48
CA ALA A 570 13.06 6.15 -15.98
C ALA A 570 11.87 6.10 -16.96
N THR A 571 11.71 4.99 -17.69
CA THR A 571 10.49 4.73 -18.48
C THR A 571 9.80 3.46 -18.04
N VAL A 572 8.49 3.43 -18.24
CA VAL A 572 7.66 2.23 -18.13
C VAL A 572 6.84 2.13 -19.39
N THR A 573 6.92 1.00 -20.09
CA THR A 573 6.16 0.76 -21.31
C THR A 573 5.34 -0.51 -21.17
N LEU A 574 4.04 -0.38 -21.41
CA LEU A 574 3.14 -1.52 -21.62
C LEU A 574 3.00 -1.74 -23.12
N TYR A 575 3.19 -2.97 -23.56
CA TYR A 575 2.87 -3.42 -24.92
C TYR A 575 1.70 -4.39 -24.82
N SER A 576 0.61 -4.09 -25.51
CA SER A 576 -0.57 -4.94 -25.61
C SER A 576 -0.66 -5.49 -27.02
N LEU A 577 -0.58 -6.81 -27.14
CA LEU A 577 -0.57 -7.56 -28.39
C LEU A 577 -1.86 -8.37 -28.49
N GLU A 578 -2.64 -8.11 -29.53
CA GLU A 578 -3.75 -8.98 -29.95
C GLU A 578 -3.23 -9.84 -31.12
N LEU A 579 -3.42 -11.15 -31.05
CA LEU A 579 -2.90 -12.14 -32.01
C LEU A 579 -4.07 -12.71 -32.81
N ASP A 580 -3.85 -12.91 -34.12
CA ASP A 580 -4.87 -13.43 -35.03
C ASP A 580 -4.26 -14.43 -36.01
N ASP A 581 -5.02 -15.49 -36.29
CA ASP A 581 -4.70 -16.54 -37.24
C ASP A 581 -4.98 -16.13 -38.69
N ASN A 582 -5.93 -15.19 -38.89
CA ASN A 582 -6.50 -14.86 -40.19
C ASN A 582 -5.83 -13.70 -40.90
#